data_AF-A0A9W7G8Y2-F1
#
_entry.id   AF-A0A9W7G8Y2-F1
#
_cell.length_a   1.000
_cell.length_b   1.000
_cell.length_c   1.000
_cell.angle_alpha   90.00
_cell.angle_beta   90.00
_cell.angle_gamma   90.00
#
_symmetry.space_group_name_H-M   'P 1'
#
loop_
_entity.id
_entity.type
_entity.pdbx_description
1 polymer ?
#
loop_
_entity_poly.entity_id
_entity_poly.type
_entity_poly.pdbx_seq_one_letter_code
_entity_poly.pdbx_strand_id
1 'polypeptide(L)'
;PGQVADFTSKRDLCECELTFSGFIAFTCRVRKDTKNVLGVLKGGGMSVAMVTGDNLLTATPVAKEVAICTDDTKILILEKADTGMFWKKYSNDSKFKDYVADDVPALAKEGYELSTTGKGLADAYEYNHKTKVVLWWFKMFARTGRPSLRICRP
;
A
#
# COMPACT_ATOMS: atom_id res chain seq x y z
N PRO A 1 -49.53 20.70 13.72
CA PRO A 1 -48.23 21.33 13.40
C PRO A 1 -47.06 20.41 13.79
N GLY A 2 -46.44 19.80 12.78
CA GLY A 2 -45.03 19.40 12.77
C GLY A 2 -44.58 18.23 13.65
N GLN A 3 -44.99 16.99 13.35
CA GLN A 3 -44.16 15.84 13.72
C GLN A 3 -43.01 15.74 12.72
N VAL A 4 -41.78 15.91 13.21
CA VAL A 4 -40.57 15.64 12.45
C VAL A 4 -40.46 14.12 12.35
N ALA A 5 -40.82 13.56 11.19
CA ALA A 5 -40.72 12.13 10.95
C ALA A 5 -39.24 11.71 10.99
N ASP A 6 -38.94 10.69 11.78
CA ASP A 6 -37.63 10.07 11.87
C ASP A 6 -37.29 9.37 10.54
N PHE A 7 -36.45 10.03 9.74
CA PHE A 7 -36.08 9.63 8.38
C PHE A 7 -35.26 8.34 8.31
N THR A 8 -34.77 7.84 9.44
CA THR A 8 -33.95 6.62 9.51
C THR A 8 -34.77 5.38 9.11
N SER A 9 -36.02 5.32 9.57
CA SER A 9 -36.94 4.19 9.31
C SER A 9 -37.33 3.99 7.83
N LYS A 10 -37.23 5.04 7.00
CA LYS A 10 -37.60 4.98 5.58
C LYS A 10 -36.51 4.36 4.70
N ARG A 11 -35.23 4.51 5.05
CA ARG A 11 -34.13 4.02 4.22
C ARG A 11 -34.04 2.49 4.28
N ASP A 12 -34.11 1.92 5.47
CA ASP A 12 -34.00 0.47 5.67
C ASP A 12 -35.13 -0.29 4.96
N LEU A 13 -36.33 0.29 4.90
CA LEU A 13 -37.47 -0.23 4.13
C LEU A 13 -37.28 -0.13 2.61
N CYS A 14 -36.48 0.82 2.13
CA CYS A 14 -36.16 0.95 0.71
C CYS A 14 -34.93 0.12 0.28
N GLU A 15 -34.04 -0.21 1.23
CA GLU A 15 -32.81 -0.98 0.99
C GLU A 15 -32.96 -2.48 1.33
N CYS A 16 -34.18 -2.99 1.53
CA CYS A 16 -34.46 -4.41 1.75
C CYS A 16 -34.91 -5.14 0.46
N GLU A 17 -34.72 -6.47 0.41
CA GLU A 17 -35.20 -7.35 -0.68
C GLU A 17 -34.80 -6.92 -2.12
N LEU A 18 -33.66 -6.24 -2.26
CA LEU A 18 -33.17 -5.79 -3.56
C LEU A 18 -32.76 -6.98 -4.45
N THR A 19 -33.11 -6.89 -5.74
CA THR A 19 -32.63 -7.84 -6.75
C THR A 19 -31.30 -7.37 -7.32
N PHE A 20 -30.29 -8.24 -7.30
CA PHE A 20 -28.99 -7.93 -7.90
C PHE A 20 -29.13 -7.70 -9.41
N SER A 21 -28.85 -6.48 -9.87
CA SER A 21 -29.01 -6.12 -11.30
C SER A 21 -27.72 -6.23 -12.11
N GLY A 22 -26.54 -6.27 -11.48
CA GLY A 22 -25.25 -6.34 -12.18
C GLY A 22 -24.13 -5.54 -11.51
N PHE A 23 -22.97 -5.49 -12.16
CA PHE A 23 -21.80 -4.73 -11.73
C PHE A 23 -21.52 -3.55 -12.68
N ILE A 24 -20.96 -2.48 -12.14
CA ILE A 24 -20.34 -1.40 -12.92
C ILE A 24 -18.88 -1.31 -12.49
N ALA A 25 -17.95 -1.45 -13.43
CA ALA A 25 -16.52 -1.41 -13.17
C ALA A 25 -15.89 -0.14 -13.73
N PHE A 26 -15.22 0.63 -12.86
CA PHE A 26 -14.46 1.81 -13.23
C PHE A 26 -12.97 1.55 -13.10
N THR A 27 -12.18 2.00 -14.08
CA THR A 27 -10.71 1.89 -14.05
C THR A 27 -10.08 3.26 -14.26
N CYS A 28 -9.17 3.64 -13.37
CA CYS A 28 -8.33 4.81 -13.56
C CYS A 28 -7.21 4.42 -14.52
N ARG A 29 -7.16 5.02 -15.72
CA ARG A 29 -6.10 4.73 -16.69
C ARG A 29 -4.81 5.41 -16.29
N VAL A 30 -3.72 4.64 -16.30
CA VAL A 30 -2.39 5.22 -16.19
C VAL A 30 -2.01 5.92 -17.50
N ARG A 31 -1.17 6.95 -17.43
CA ARG A 31 -0.61 7.56 -18.64
C ARG A 31 0.21 6.52 -19.40
N LYS A 32 -0.03 6.41 -20.71
CA LYS A 32 0.50 5.34 -21.57
C LYS A 32 2.03 5.24 -21.59
N ASP A 33 2.71 6.36 -21.38
CA ASP A 33 4.17 6.51 -21.38
C ASP A 33 4.82 6.17 -20.04
N THR A 34 4.05 6.09 -18.94
CA THR A 34 4.60 5.98 -17.57
C THR A 34 5.49 4.75 -17.42
N LYS A 35 5.06 3.58 -17.91
CA LYS A 35 5.85 2.35 -17.84
C LYS A 35 7.21 2.48 -18.53
N ASN A 36 7.24 3.11 -19.70
CA ASN A 36 8.47 3.31 -20.47
C ASN A 36 9.42 4.27 -19.74
N VAL A 37 8.89 5.39 -19.25
CA VAL A 37 9.67 6.38 -18.48
C VAL A 37 10.27 5.73 -17.24
N LEU A 38 9.49 4.97 -16.46
CA LEU A 38 9.99 4.25 -15.31
C LEU A 38 11.05 3.20 -15.67
N GLY A 39 10.89 2.53 -16.82
CA GLY A 39 11.89 1.60 -17.35
C GLY A 39 13.23 2.27 -17.62
N VAL A 40 13.22 3.45 -18.26
CA VAL A 40 14.44 4.24 -18.52
C VAL A 40 15.10 4.69 -17.20
N LEU A 41 14.31 5.19 -16.25
CA LEU A 41 14.84 5.62 -14.94
C LEU A 41 15.49 4.45 -14.19
N LYS A 42 14.84 3.28 -14.18
CA LYS A 42 15.41 2.06 -13.59
C LYS A 42 16.67 1.59 -14.32
N GLY A 43 16.68 1.63 -15.65
CA GLY A 43 17.86 1.32 -16.48
C GLY A 43 19.04 2.26 -16.24
N GLY A 44 18.76 3.51 -15.86
CA GLY A 44 19.76 4.49 -15.42
C GLY A 44 20.21 4.33 -13.97
N GLY A 45 19.81 3.26 -13.27
CA GLY A 45 20.21 2.97 -11.88
C GLY A 45 19.43 3.74 -10.81
N MET A 46 18.33 4.41 -11.17
CA MET A 46 17.50 5.13 -10.21
C MET A 46 16.56 4.16 -9.47
N SER A 47 16.48 4.29 -8.14
CA SER A 47 15.44 3.61 -7.37
C SER A 47 14.12 4.37 -7.50
N VAL A 48 13.07 3.66 -7.91
CA VAL A 48 11.71 4.19 -8.05
C VAL A 48 10.83 3.56 -6.98
N ALA A 49 10.02 4.38 -6.32
CA ALA A 49 9.00 3.97 -5.37
C ALA A 49 7.68 4.71 -5.66
N MET A 50 6.55 4.08 -5.36
CA MET A 50 5.21 4.68 -5.43
C MET A 50 4.79 5.21 -4.06
N VAL A 51 4.24 6.41 -4.02
CA VAL A 51 3.61 7.01 -2.84
C VAL A 51 2.16 7.34 -3.20
N THR A 52 1.20 6.86 -2.40
CA THR A 52 -0.22 7.08 -2.66
C THR A 52 -1.04 7.25 -1.38
N GLY A 53 -2.14 8.00 -1.49
CA GLY A 53 -3.17 8.09 -0.45
C GLY A 53 -4.13 6.89 -0.45
N ASP A 54 -4.14 6.12 -1.53
CA ASP A 54 -5.02 4.95 -1.67
C ASP A 54 -4.60 3.80 -0.77
N ASN A 55 -5.49 2.81 -0.64
CA ASN A 55 -5.15 1.56 0.01
C ASN A 55 -4.19 0.73 -0.86
N LEU A 56 -3.40 -0.14 -0.23
CA LEU A 56 -2.44 -0.98 -0.92
C LEU A 56 -3.13 -1.93 -1.92
N LEU A 57 -4.31 -2.47 -1.55
CA LEU A 57 -5.10 -3.34 -2.43
C LEU A 57 -5.53 -2.66 -3.75
N THR A 58 -5.78 -1.36 -3.73
CA THR A 58 -6.16 -0.58 -4.92
C THR A 58 -4.94 -0.02 -5.66
N ALA A 59 -3.84 0.22 -4.95
CA ALA A 59 -2.59 0.73 -5.52
C ALA A 59 -1.75 -0.35 -6.20
N THR A 60 -1.74 -1.58 -5.67
CA THR A 60 -0.93 -2.68 -6.20
C THR A 60 -1.20 -2.99 -7.68
N PRO A 61 -2.47 -3.07 -8.16
CA PRO A 61 -2.74 -3.25 -9.58
C PRO A 61 -2.12 -2.16 -10.46
N VAL A 62 -2.20 -0.90 -10.03
CA VAL A 62 -1.59 0.24 -10.73
C VAL A 62 -0.06 0.14 -10.70
N ALA A 63 0.52 -0.21 -9.55
CA ALA A 63 1.97 -0.41 -9.40
C ALA A 63 2.51 -1.52 -10.31
N LYS A 64 1.72 -2.58 -10.53
CA LYS A 64 2.03 -3.66 -11.48
C LYS A 64 1.92 -3.21 -12.92
N GLU A 65 0.88 -2.45 -13.27
CA GLU A 65 0.71 -1.90 -14.63
C GLU A 65 1.93 -1.07 -15.05
N VAL A 66 2.48 -0.27 -14.12
CA VAL A 66 3.69 0.55 -14.36
C VAL A 66 5.01 -0.16 -14.05
N ALA A 67 4.98 -1.44 -13.72
CA ALA A 67 6.14 -2.26 -13.37
C ALA A 67 6.98 -1.71 -12.20
N ILE A 68 6.38 -0.99 -11.24
CA ILE A 68 7.02 -0.69 -9.94
C ILE A 68 7.10 -1.98 -9.11
N CYS A 69 5.99 -2.70 -9.07
CA CYS A 69 5.87 -4.06 -8.56
C CYS A 69 5.69 -5.04 -9.73
N THR A 70 6.06 -6.31 -9.54
CA THR A 70 6.08 -7.31 -10.61
C THR A 70 5.26 -8.54 -10.29
N ASP A 71 5.28 -9.01 -9.03
CA ASP A 71 4.70 -10.30 -8.65
C ASP A 71 4.05 -10.21 -7.26
N ASP A 72 2.78 -10.61 -7.17
CA ASP A 72 2.00 -10.57 -5.92
C ASP A 72 2.62 -11.44 -4.83
N THR A 73 3.33 -12.51 -5.20
CA THR A 73 3.99 -13.43 -4.25
C THR A 73 5.23 -12.82 -3.59
N LYS A 74 5.78 -11.75 -4.19
CA LYS A 74 6.98 -11.06 -3.71
C LYS A 74 6.67 -9.82 -2.91
N ILE A 75 5.43 -9.35 -2.90
CA ILE A 75 5.04 -8.14 -2.16
C ILE A 75 4.91 -8.48 -0.67
N LEU A 76 5.71 -7.79 0.14
CA LEU A 76 5.66 -7.86 1.61
C LEU A 76 5.15 -6.53 2.16
N ILE A 77 4.15 -6.60 3.04
CA ILE A 77 3.51 -5.46 3.69
C ILE A 77 3.99 -5.43 5.14
N LEU A 78 4.46 -4.28 5.59
CA LEU A 78 4.83 -4.08 6.98
C LEU A 78 3.58 -3.84 7.85
N GLU A 79 3.37 -4.70 8.84
CA GLU A 79 2.28 -4.60 9.81
C GLU A 79 2.79 -4.65 11.25
N LYS A 80 1.97 -4.10 12.17
CA LYS A 80 2.22 -4.10 13.61
C LYS A 80 1.44 -5.24 14.27
N ALA A 81 2.11 -5.97 15.16
CA ALA A 81 1.51 -6.90 16.10
C ALA A 81 1.55 -6.32 17.52
N ASP A 82 0.93 -7.01 18.48
CA ASP A 82 0.87 -6.56 19.88
C ASP A 82 2.26 -6.38 20.51
N THR A 83 3.23 -7.23 20.16
CA THR A 83 4.57 -7.25 20.75
C THR A 83 5.70 -6.93 19.76
N GLY A 84 5.38 -6.40 18.57
CA GLY A 84 6.39 -6.06 17.59
C GLY A 84 5.84 -5.76 16.20
N MET A 85 6.68 -5.96 15.19
CA MET A 85 6.31 -5.75 13.79
C MET A 85 6.70 -6.95 12.95
N PHE A 86 5.98 -7.16 11.85
CA PHE A 86 6.23 -8.29 10.96
C PHE A 86 5.90 -7.95 9.50
N TRP A 87 6.50 -8.73 8.62
CA TRP A 87 6.17 -8.77 7.21
C TRP A 87 5.01 -9.71 6.95
N LYS A 88 4.01 -9.22 6.25
CA LYS A 88 2.84 -9.96 5.80
C LYS A 88 2.88 -10.10 4.28
N LYS A 89 2.57 -11.28 3.75
CA LYS A 89 2.50 -11.47 2.29
C LYS A 89 1.21 -10.88 1.74
N TYR A 90 1.32 -10.11 0.66
CA TYR A 90 0.14 -9.59 -0.04
C TYR A 90 -0.72 -10.70 -0.66
N SER A 91 -0.12 -11.79 -1.14
CA SER A 91 -0.84 -12.83 -1.89
C SER A 91 -1.85 -13.66 -1.08
N ASN A 92 -1.55 -13.94 0.18
CA ASN A 92 -2.33 -14.86 1.01
C ASN A 92 -2.58 -14.33 2.44
N ASP A 93 -2.24 -13.06 2.69
CA ASP A 93 -2.41 -12.41 3.99
C ASP A 93 -1.67 -13.10 5.15
N SER A 94 -0.75 -14.03 4.86
CA SER A 94 -0.02 -14.79 5.89
C SER A 94 1.17 -14.00 6.43
N LYS A 95 1.49 -14.23 7.71
CA LYS A 95 2.73 -13.75 8.31
C LYS A 95 3.92 -14.44 7.63
N PHE A 96 4.86 -13.65 7.13
CA PHE A 96 6.09 -14.13 6.50
C PHE A 96 7.23 -14.27 7.52
N LYS A 97 7.63 -13.15 8.14
CA LYS A 97 8.76 -13.06 9.07
C LYS A 97 8.61 -11.83 9.96
N ASP A 98 9.17 -11.87 11.16
CA ASP A 98 9.27 -10.67 12.01
C ASP A 98 10.16 -9.59 11.37
N TYR A 99 9.82 -8.34 11.65
CA TYR A 99 10.49 -7.18 11.07
C TYR A 99 11.80 -6.88 11.81
N VAL A 100 12.90 -6.90 11.07
CA VAL A 100 14.23 -6.46 11.52
C VAL A 100 14.78 -5.50 10.48
N ALA A 101 15.12 -4.28 10.90
CA ALA A 101 15.58 -3.23 9.97
C ALA A 101 16.84 -3.65 9.18
N ASP A 102 17.76 -4.39 9.82
CA ASP A 102 19.00 -4.83 9.19
C ASP A 102 18.77 -5.93 8.11
N ASP A 103 17.62 -6.61 8.11
CA ASP A 103 17.27 -7.64 7.13
C ASP A 103 16.64 -7.05 5.85
N VAL A 104 16.18 -5.80 5.89
CA VAL A 104 15.49 -5.11 4.79
C VAL A 104 16.30 -5.13 3.48
N PRO A 105 17.62 -4.82 3.48
CA PRO A 105 18.42 -4.88 2.26
C PRO A 105 18.56 -6.30 1.71
N ALA A 106 18.61 -7.32 2.58
CA ALA A 106 18.73 -8.72 2.16
C ALA A 106 17.45 -9.17 1.46
N LEU A 107 16.28 -8.92 2.07
CA LEU A 107 14.98 -9.23 1.49
C LEU A 107 14.78 -8.55 0.13
N ALA A 108 15.17 -7.28 0.02
CA ALA A 108 15.04 -6.56 -1.25
C ALA A 108 15.97 -7.14 -2.35
N LYS A 109 17.17 -7.63 -2.00
CA LYS A 109 18.10 -8.29 -2.93
C LYS A 109 17.64 -9.69 -3.34
N GLU A 110 16.95 -10.40 -2.44
CA GLU A 110 16.28 -11.67 -2.76
C GLU A 110 15.09 -11.49 -3.73
N GLY A 111 14.68 -10.24 -3.96
CA GLY A 111 13.65 -9.88 -4.92
C GLY A 111 12.28 -9.61 -4.29
N TYR A 112 12.19 -9.51 -2.96
CA TYR A 112 10.95 -9.08 -2.31
C TYR A 112 10.69 -7.58 -2.53
N GLU A 113 9.42 -7.26 -2.73
CA GLU A 113 8.92 -5.92 -3.01
C GLU A 113 8.30 -5.34 -1.74
N LEU A 114 9.13 -4.62 -0.97
CA LEU A 114 8.78 -4.15 0.36
C LEU A 114 7.83 -2.95 0.29
N SER A 115 6.73 -3.05 1.02
CA SER A 115 5.66 -2.07 1.02
C SER A 115 5.19 -1.76 2.44
N THR A 116 4.70 -0.55 2.68
CA THR A 116 4.19 -0.15 4.00
C THR A 116 3.03 0.83 3.87
N THR A 117 2.34 1.04 4.98
CA THR A 117 1.32 2.10 5.11
C THR A 117 1.90 3.30 5.86
N GLY A 118 1.27 4.48 5.75
CA GLY A 118 1.68 5.65 6.54
C GLY A 118 1.71 5.38 8.05
N LYS A 119 0.72 4.63 8.58
CA LYS A 119 0.69 4.21 9.98
C LYS A 119 1.78 3.18 10.29
N GLY A 120 1.89 2.13 9.48
CA GLY A 120 2.92 1.10 9.68
C GLY A 120 4.33 1.66 9.62
N LEU A 121 4.57 2.68 8.81
CA LEU A 121 5.87 3.36 8.76
C LEU A 121 6.16 4.16 10.04
N ALA A 122 5.16 4.86 10.60
CA ALA A 122 5.32 5.58 11.86
C ALA A 122 5.63 4.60 13.01
N ASP A 123 4.86 3.50 13.09
CA ASP A 123 5.11 2.41 14.05
C ASP A 123 6.52 1.82 13.89
N ALA A 124 7.01 1.67 12.65
CA ALA A 124 8.35 1.14 12.37
C ALA A 124 9.49 2.07 12.76
N TYR A 125 9.27 3.39 12.74
CA TYR A 125 10.24 4.36 13.25
C TYR A 125 10.33 4.34 14.78
N GLU A 126 9.20 4.16 15.47
CA GLU A 126 9.17 4.03 16.93
C GLU A 126 9.79 2.70 17.37
N TYR A 127 9.51 1.62 16.62
CA TYR A 127 10.05 0.29 16.91
C TYR A 127 11.57 0.20 16.67
N ASN A 128 12.05 0.75 15.55
CA ASN A 128 13.49 0.72 15.22
C ASN A 128 13.92 1.98 14.45
N HIS A 129 14.77 2.80 15.06
CA HIS A 129 15.27 4.03 14.45
C HIS A 129 16.06 3.80 13.15
N LYS A 130 16.68 2.63 12.97
CA LYS A 130 17.40 2.26 11.73
C LYS A 130 16.48 2.14 10.52
N THR A 131 15.17 1.98 10.71
CA THR A 131 14.16 1.96 9.64
C THR A 131 14.33 3.13 8.68
N LYS A 132 14.71 4.33 9.17
CA LYS A 132 14.96 5.53 8.35
C LYS A 132 16.07 5.33 7.31
N VAL A 133 17.10 4.56 7.65
CA VAL A 133 18.25 4.30 6.76
C VAL A 133 17.88 3.30 5.66
N VAL A 134 16.99 2.36 5.96
CA VAL A 134 16.60 1.29 5.03
C VAL A 134 15.36 1.60 4.20
N LEU A 135 14.75 2.78 4.38
CA LEU A 135 13.62 3.29 3.59
C LEU A 135 13.82 3.20 2.07
N TRP A 136 15.07 3.38 1.61
CA TRP A 136 15.41 3.39 0.19
C TRP A 136 15.14 2.05 -0.53
N TRP A 137 14.93 0.97 0.23
CA TRP A 137 14.61 -0.36 -0.29
C TRP A 137 13.10 -0.58 -0.49
N PHE A 138 12.24 0.27 0.10
CA PHE A 138 10.79 0.16 -0.05
C PHE A 138 10.35 0.64 -1.44
N LYS A 139 9.40 -0.09 -2.03
CA LYS A 139 8.84 0.18 -3.36
C LYS A 139 7.49 0.86 -3.32
N MET A 140 6.73 0.71 -2.24
CA MET A 140 5.38 1.26 -2.15
C MET A 140 5.06 1.79 -0.75
N PHE A 141 4.47 2.98 -0.72
CA PHE A 141 3.95 3.63 0.48
C PHE A 141 2.48 3.96 0.23
N ALA A 142 1.58 3.26 0.93
CA ALA A 142 0.13 3.42 0.81
C ALA A 142 -0.45 4.20 1.99
N ARG A 143 -1.63 4.79 1.83
CA ARG A 143 -2.31 5.60 2.87
C ARG A 143 -1.39 6.61 3.56
N THR A 144 -0.51 7.27 2.80
CA THR A 144 0.41 8.27 3.36
C THR A 144 -0.20 9.67 3.32
N GLY A 145 -0.31 10.31 4.49
CA GLY A 145 -0.82 11.69 4.63
C GLY A 145 0.29 12.76 4.58
N ARG A 146 -0.13 14.04 4.51
CA ARG A 146 0.76 15.20 4.27
C ARG A 146 1.89 15.44 5.30
N PRO A 147 1.88 14.96 6.56
CA PRO A 147 3.06 15.06 7.44
C PRO A 147 3.95 13.80 7.45
N SER A 148 3.47 12.67 6.94
CA SER A 148 3.95 11.34 7.35
C SER A 148 5.21 10.86 6.63
N LEU A 149 5.53 11.46 5.47
CA LEU A 149 6.58 10.95 4.60
C LEU A 149 7.56 12.05 4.16
N ARG A 150 8.60 12.29 4.96
CA ARG A 150 9.80 13.01 4.52
C ARG A 150 10.87 11.99 4.12
N ILE A 151 10.83 11.53 2.88
CA ILE A 151 11.92 10.75 2.30
C ILE A 151 12.96 11.76 1.79
N CYS A 152 13.85 12.20 2.68
CA CYS A 152 15.07 12.91 2.30
C CYS A 152 16.24 12.01 2.66
N ARG A 153 17.21 11.87 1.74
CA ARG A 153 18.53 11.35 2.13
C ARG A 153 19.10 12.27 3.22
N PRO A 154 19.80 11.72 4.24
CA PRO A 154 20.66 12.55 5.06
C PRO A 154 21.73 13.23 4.19
#